data_AF-A0A5E4QXZ0-F1
#
_entry.id   AF-A0A5E4QXZ0-F1
#
_cell.length_a   1.000
_cell.length_b   1.000
_cell.length_c   1.000
_cell.angle_alpha   90.00
_cell.angle_beta   90.00
_cell.angle_gamma   90.00
#
_symmetry.space_group_name_H-M   'P 1'
#
loop_
_entity.id
_entity.type
_entity.pdbx_description
1 polymer ?
#
loop_
_entity_poly.entity_id
_entity_poly.type
_entity_poly.pdbx_seq_one_letter_code
_entity_poly.pdbx_strand_id
1 'polypeptide(L)'
;MPKALKSDARNVILQVAPIISLDKLCDRVAAATGVGERFVRKLVKEKEQADETGTKISTPGKKRKMTKGKIEVDNFDLGVSRRKIHEFYACAKKFPH
;
A
#
# COMPACT_ATOMS: atom_id res chain seq x y z
N MET A 1 12.72 -25.41 -15.48
CA MET A 1 11.57 -24.49 -15.62
C MET A 1 10.29 -25.26 -15.33
N PRO A 2 9.65 -25.13 -14.15
CA PRO A 2 8.38 -25.82 -13.91
C PRO A 2 7.27 -25.17 -14.75
N LYS A 3 6.54 -26.01 -15.50
CA LYS A 3 5.48 -25.60 -16.44
C LYS A 3 4.22 -25.21 -15.67
N ALA A 4 3.55 -24.14 -16.09
CA ALA A 4 2.29 -23.69 -15.51
C ALA A 4 1.19 -24.75 -15.71
N LEU A 5 0.66 -25.31 -14.61
CA LEU A 5 -0.50 -26.21 -14.65
C LEU A 5 -1.77 -25.44 -15.03
N LYS A 6 -2.53 -26.03 -15.97
CA LYS A 6 -3.83 -25.56 -16.47
C LYS A 6 -4.88 -25.52 -15.34
N SER A 7 -5.82 -24.58 -15.43
CA SER A 7 -6.80 -24.20 -14.41
C SER A 7 -7.53 -25.38 -13.74
N ASP A 8 -7.84 -26.45 -14.46
CA ASP A 8 -8.58 -27.60 -13.92
C ASP A 8 -7.81 -28.34 -12.83
N ALA A 9 -6.49 -28.49 -12.96
CA ALA A 9 -5.68 -29.15 -11.94
C ALA A 9 -5.62 -28.33 -10.63
N ARG A 10 -5.83 -27.01 -10.70
CA ARG A 10 -5.93 -26.16 -9.51
C ARG A 10 -7.22 -26.41 -8.74
N ASN A 11 -8.32 -26.67 -9.45
CA ASN A 11 -9.61 -27.02 -8.85
C ASN A 11 -9.59 -28.40 -8.19
N VAL A 12 -8.86 -29.36 -8.76
CA VAL A 12 -8.73 -30.71 -8.16
C VAL A 12 -7.97 -30.67 -6.83
N ILE A 13 -6.94 -29.82 -6.70
CA ILE A 13 -6.20 -29.65 -5.42
C ILE A 13 -7.10 -29.04 -4.33
N LEU A 14 -8.11 -28.24 -4.70
CA LEU A 14 -9.08 -27.67 -3.76
C LEU A 14 -10.20 -28.64 -3.35
N GLN A 15 -10.44 -29.72 -4.12
CA GLN A 15 -11.50 -30.70 -3.84
C GLN A 15 -11.06 -31.85 -2.91
N VAL A 16 -9.76 -32.07 -2.76
CA VAL A 16 -9.24 -32.94 -1.70
C VAL A 16 -9.42 -32.18 -0.39
N ALA A 17 -10.26 -32.71 0.51
CA ALA A 17 -10.53 -32.11 1.81
C ALA A 17 -9.21 -31.56 2.40
N PRO A 18 -9.17 -30.27 2.78
CA PRO A 18 -7.91 -29.66 3.16
C PRO A 18 -7.32 -30.45 4.33
N ILE A 19 -6.07 -30.90 4.18
CA ILE A 19 -5.28 -31.58 5.24
C ILE A 19 -5.30 -30.77 6.55
N ILE A 20 -5.60 -29.48 6.43
CA ILE A 20 -5.69 -28.50 7.49
C ILE A 20 -7.14 -28.08 7.68
N SER A 21 -7.69 -28.31 8.87
CA SER A 21 -8.99 -27.76 9.26
C SER A 21 -8.97 -26.23 9.22
N LEU A 22 -9.90 -25.67 8.45
CA LEU A 22 -10.00 -24.22 8.23
C LEU A 22 -10.58 -23.49 9.46
N ASP A 23 -11.26 -24.22 10.35
CA ASP A 23 -11.99 -23.66 11.50
C ASP A 23 -11.09 -22.87 12.48
N LYS A 24 -9.77 -23.13 12.49
CA LYS A 24 -8.80 -22.54 13.44
C LYS A 24 -7.60 -21.90 12.76
N LEU A 25 -7.77 -21.43 11.53
CA LEU A 25 -6.67 -20.89 10.74
C LEU A 25 -6.07 -19.62 11.37
N CYS A 26 -6.91 -18.73 11.90
CA CYS A 26 -6.46 -17.51 12.58
C CYS A 26 -5.66 -17.82 13.86
N ASP A 27 -6.10 -18.79 14.66
CA ASP A 27 -5.43 -19.19 15.91
C ASP A 27 -4.03 -19.75 15.64
N ARG A 28 -3.88 -20.54 14.58
CA ARG A 28 -2.59 -21.11 14.18
C ARG A 28 -1.64 -20.05 13.66
N VAL A 29 -2.13 -19.15 12.82
CA VAL A 29 -1.32 -18.02 12.33
C VAL A 29 -0.86 -17.17 13.51
N ALA A 30 -1.76 -16.86 14.44
CA ALA A 30 -1.45 -16.14 15.66
C ALA A 30 -0.35 -16.83 16.48
N ALA A 31 -0.48 -18.13 16.73
CA ALA A 31 0.52 -18.92 17.44
C ALA A 31 1.87 -18.97 16.71
N ALA A 32 1.89 -19.17 15.39
CA ALA A 32 3.11 -19.27 14.60
C ALA A 32 3.86 -17.93 14.47
N THR A 33 3.14 -16.80 14.47
CA THR A 33 3.71 -15.46 14.31
C THR A 33 3.86 -14.70 15.64
N GLY A 34 3.38 -15.27 16.74
CA GLY A 34 3.45 -14.67 18.08
C GLY A 34 2.58 -13.41 18.25
N VAL A 35 1.64 -13.16 17.35
CA VAL A 35 0.69 -12.03 17.45
C VAL A 35 -0.68 -12.51 17.92
N GLY A 36 -1.44 -11.63 18.56
CA GLY A 36 -2.79 -11.97 19.02
C GLY A 36 -3.73 -12.28 17.85
N GLU A 37 -4.64 -13.23 18.03
CA GLU A 37 -5.65 -13.64 17.04
C GLU A 37 -6.49 -12.45 16.54
N ARG A 38 -6.83 -11.52 17.46
CA ARG A 38 -7.54 -10.27 17.13
C ARG A 38 -6.79 -9.43 16.08
N PHE A 39 -5.46 -9.43 16.13
CA PHE A 39 -4.63 -8.71 15.17
C PHE A 39 -4.62 -9.40 13.80
N VAL A 40 -4.54 -10.73 13.78
CA VAL A 40 -4.64 -11.52 12.55
C VAL A 40 -5.99 -11.29 11.87
N ARG A 41 -7.11 -11.34 12.61
CA ARG A 41 -8.45 -11.04 12.08
C ARG A 41 -8.56 -9.62 11.54
N LYS A 42 -7.90 -8.65 12.18
CA LYS A 42 -7.88 -7.26 11.71
C LYS A 42 -7.16 -7.13 10.37
N LEU A 43 -6.02 -7.82 10.20
CA LEU A 43 -5.29 -7.86 8.94
C LEU A 43 -6.13 -8.45 7.79
N VAL A 44 -6.85 -9.54 8.03
CA VAL A 44 -7.72 -10.16 7.02
C VAL A 44 -8.79 -9.18 6.54
N LYS A 45 -9.49 -8.51 7.47
CA LYS A 45 -10.51 -7.49 7.12
C LYS A 45 -9.93 -6.30 6.36
N GLU A 46 -8.75 -5.82 6.78
CA GLU A 46 -8.09 -4.71 6.08
C GLU A 46 -7.64 -5.09 4.67
N LYS A 47 -7.24 -6.36 4.45
CA LYS A 47 -6.94 -6.89 3.12
C LYS A 47 -8.18 -6.92 2.22
N GLU A 48 -9.30 -7.45 2.71
CA GLU A 48 -10.56 -7.51 1.96
C GLU A 48 -11.00 -6.12 1.50
N GLN A 49 -10.97 -5.13 2.41
CA GLN A 49 -11.27 -3.74 2.08
C GLN A 49 -10.28 -3.14 1.07
N ALA A 50 -8.99 -3.48 1.16
CA ALA A 50 -7.97 -2.98 0.25
C ALA A 50 -8.15 -3.55 -1.17
N ASP A 51 -8.49 -4.84 -1.28
CA ASP A 51 -8.78 -5.52 -2.55
C ASP A 51 -10.02 -4.92 -3.23
N GLU A 52 -11.08 -4.61 -2.47
CA GLU A 52 -12.29 -3.93 -2.96
C GLU A 52 -12.02 -2.50 -3.46
N THR A 53 -11.15 -1.76 -2.78
CA THR A 53 -10.89 -0.33 -3.08
C THR A 53 -9.72 -0.14 -4.06
N GLY A 54 -9.03 -1.22 -4.45
CA GLY A 54 -7.82 -1.17 -5.31
C GLY A 54 -6.65 -0.41 -4.68
N THR A 55 -6.62 -0.25 -3.35
CA THR A 55 -5.59 0.53 -2.66
C THR A 55 -4.51 -0.38 -2.09
N LYS A 56 -3.24 0.05 -2.15
CA LYS A 56 -2.11 -0.72 -1.59
C LYS A 56 -2.31 -0.93 -0.09
N ILE A 57 -2.16 -2.19 0.34
CA ILE A 57 -2.18 -2.62 1.74
C ILE A 57 -1.11 -1.81 2.51
N SER A 58 -1.56 -0.93 3.41
CA SER A 58 -0.72 -0.13 4.30
C SER A 58 -0.82 -0.72 5.71
N THR A 59 0.31 -0.77 6.43
CA THR A 59 0.40 -1.40 7.75
C THR A 59 -0.70 -0.92 8.71
N PRO A 60 -1.37 -1.81 9.46
CA PRO A 60 -2.42 -1.42 10.40
C PRO A 60 -1.94 -0.36 11.39
N GLY A 61 -2.72 0.71 11.57
CA GLY A 61 -2.38 1.83 12.47
C GLY A 61 -1.48 2.92 11.86
N LYS A 62 -0.96 2.73 10.64
CA LYS A 62 -0.16 3.74 9.91
C LYS A 62 -0.99 4.64 8.99
N LYS A 63 -2.32 4.69 9.18
CA LYS A 63 -3.20 5.67 8.54
C LYS A 63 -3.03 7.04 9.20
N ARG A 64 -1.87 7.68 9.00
CA ARG A 64 -1.68 9.09 9.34
C ARG A 64 -2.48 9.89 8.30
N LYS A 65 -3.45 10.70 8.74
CA LYS A 65 -4.03 11.72 7.85
C LYS A 65 -2.87 12.66 7.51
N MET A 66 -2.24 12.45 6.35
CA MET A 66 -1.37 13.48 5.80
C MET A 66 -2.29 14.60 5.37
N THR A 67 -2.49 15.58 6.25
CA THR A 67 -2.84 16.91 5.81
C THR A 67 -1.70 17.33 4.90
N LYS A 68 -1.90 17.19 3.58
CA LYS A 68 -1.15 18.00 2.64
C LYS A 68 -1.52 19.42 3.02
N GLY A 69 -0.66 20.08 3.81
CA GLY A 69 -0.84 21.48 4.14
C GLY A 69 -1.02 22.18 2.81
N LYS A 70 -2.22 22.68 2.55
CA LYS A 70 -2.43 23.57 1.42
C LYS A 70 -1.70 24.83 1.82
N ILE A 71 -0.51 25.02 1.25
CA ILE A 71 0.18 26.31 1.31
C ILE A 71 -0.57 27.17 0.30
N GLU A 72 -1.47 28.00 0.80
CA GLU A 72 -2.09 29.03 -0.02
C GLU A 72 -1.01 30.09 -0.30
N VAL A 73 -0.64 30.20 -1.57
CA VAL A 73 0.31 31.21 -2.05
C VAL A 73 -0.53 32.25 -2.78
N ASP A 74 -0.42 33.52 -2.38
CA ASP A 74 -1.15 34.58 -3.04
C ASP A 74 -0.59 34.87 -4.45
N ASN A 75 -1.31 35.66 -5.25
CA ASN A 75 -0.87 35.99 -6.60
C ASN A 75 0.42 36.82 -6.64
N PHE A 76 0.73 37.54 -5.56
CA PHE A 76 1.91 38.39 -5.46
C PHE A 76 3.16 37.53 -5.26
N ASP A 77 3.16 36.65 -4.27
CA ASP A 77 4.21 35.69 -3.95
C ASP A 77 4.47 34.73 -5.10
N LEU A 78 3.41 34.32 -5.81
CA LEU A 78 3.52 33.52 -7.03
C LEU A 78 4.29 34.29 -8.12
N GLY A 79 4.01 35.60 -8.27
CA GLY A 79 4.70 36.49 -9.20
C GLY A 79 6.17 36.68 -8.87
N VAL A 80 6.49 36.92 -7.59
CA VAL A 80 7.87 37.05 -7.09
C VAL A 80 8.65 35.75 -7.34
N SER A 81 8.05 34.60 -7.04
CA SER A 81 8.67 33.28 -7.25
C SER A 81 8.97 33.04 -8.73
N ARG A 82 8.00 33.31 -9.62
CA ARG A 82 8.18 33.17 -11.07
C ARG A 82 9.30 34.06 -11.60
N ARG A 83 9.34 35.33 -11.17
CA ARG A 83 10.40 36.26 -11.55
C ARG A 83 11.76 35.76 -11.09
N LYS A 84 11.86 35.26 -9.85
CA LYS A 84 13.14 34.80 -9.30
C LYS A 84 13.67 33.55 -10.00
N ILE A 85 12.77 32.61 -10.31
CA ILE A 85 13.08 31.43 -11.12
C ILE A 85 13.54 31.86 -12.53
N HIS A 86 12.81 32.78 -13.16
CA HIS A 86 13.18 33.29 -14.48
C HIS A 86 14.54 33.99 -14.46
N GLU A 87 14.82 34.87 -13.48
CA GLU A 87 16.14 35.48 -13.30
C GLU A 87 17.25 34.44 -13.13
N PHE A 88 17.01 33.38 -12.37
CA PHE A 88 17.98 32.30 -12.18
C PHE A 88 18.36 31.63 -13.51
N TYR A 89 17.37 31.25 -14.33
CA TYR A 89 17.64 30.57 -15.60
C TYR A 89 18.05 31.51 -16.74
N ALA A 90 17.52 32.74 -16.78
CA ALA A 90 17.79 33.70 -17.84
C ALA A 90 19.10 34.47 -17.64
N CYS A 91 19.44 34.84 -16.40
CA CYS A 91 20.60 35.68 -16.10
C CYS A 91 21.79 34.87 -15.57
N ALA A 92 21.58 33.79 -14.79
CA ALA A 92 22.68 33.15 -14.10
C ALA A 92 23.37 32.02 -14.87
N LYS A 93 22.73 31.35 -15.86
CA LYS A 93 23.28 30.21 -16.66
C LYS A 93 24.29 29.30 -15.92
N LYS A 94 24.09 29.05 -14.63
CA LYS A 94 24.93 28.13 -13.86
C LYS A 94 24.19 26.79 -13.85
N PHE A 95 24.70 25.87 -14.64
CA PHE A 95 24.28 24.47 -14.55
C PHE A 95 24.63 23.94 -13.15
N PRO A 96 23.71 23.28 -12.45
CA PRO A 96 24.07 22.56 -11.23
C PRO A 96 25.08 21.48 -11.61
N HIS A 97 26.23 21.49 -10.93
CA HIS A 97 27.35 20.60 -11.19
C HIS A 97 27.25 19.31 -10.39
#